data_AF-A0A522BCL6-F1
#
_entry.id   AF-A0A522BCL6-F1
#
_cell.length_a   1.000
_cell.length_b   1.000
_cell.length_c   1.000
_cell.angle_alpha   90.00
_cell.angle_beta   90.00
_cell.angle_gamma   90.00
#
_symmetry.space_group_name_H-M   'P 1'
#
loop_
_entity.id
_entity.type
_entity.pdbx_description
1 polymer ?
#
loop_
_entity_poly.entity_id
_entity_poly.type
_entity_poly.pdbx_seq_one_letter_code
_entity_poly.pdbx_strand_id
1 'polypeptide(L)'
;PLQSVVGEVEGHVAEAGWDQPPQLFALVQTEELLRAEPQLAQTMGLVAGDPSSLTPIAQEPLGDGPLDAQLASMVFGEEVLGVVLAHEVLVLPPAAEAALAEVEDPAVDILEAAAAHPERREVRMVVGVTRGGGSACVLRLRGETPEQDERVTGKDLAPNLVTALLATLED
;
A
#
# COMPACT_ATOMS: atom_id res chain seq x y z
N PRO A 1 -13.19 10.85 -1.61
CA PRO A 1 -12.31 10.90 -0.42
C PRO A 1 -11.17 9.86 -0.46
N LEU A 2 -11.47 8.56 -0.38
CA LEU A 2 -10.45 7.50 -0.30
C LEU A 2 -9.43 7.53 -1.45
N GLN A 3 -9.89 7.68 -2.70
CA GLN A 3 -8.99 7.75 -3.86
C GLN A 3 -7.98 8.92 -3.79
N SER A 4 -8.38 10.07 -3.21
CA SER A 4 -7.46 11.20 -3.00
C SER A 4 -6.37 10.82 -2.01
N VAL A 5 -6.78 10.29 -0.85
CA VAL A 5 -5.87 9.90 0.23
C VAL A 5 -4.90 8.80 -0.21
N VAL A 6 -5.37 7.78 -0.92
CA VAL A 6 -4.49 6.75 -1.51
C VAL A 6 -3.49 7.38 -2.47
N GLY A 7 -3.92 8.36 -3.26
CA GLY A 7 -3.04 9.09 -4.17
C GLY A 7 -2.02 9.98 -3.46
N GLU A 8 -2.40 10.61 -2.35
CA GLU A 8 -1.52 11.42 -1.50
C GLU A 8 -0.47 10.55 -0.80
N VAL A 9 -0.88 9.42 -0.22
CA VAL A 9 0.04 8.43 0.37
C VAL A 9 1.01 7.92 -0.68
N GLU A 10 0.53 7.59 -1.89
CA GLU A 10 1.39 7.14 -2.97
C GLU A 10 2.43 8.20 -3.38
N GLY A 11 2.01 9.46 -3.53
CA GLY A 11 2.93 10.56 -3.81
C GLY A 11 3.97 10.75 -2.71
N HIS A 12 3.53 10.73 -1.44
CA HIS A 12 4.41 10.86 -0.28
C HIS A 12 5.47 9.74 -0.21
N VAL A 13 5.04 8.48 -0.39
CA VAL A 13 5.97 7.35 -0.42
C VAL A 13 6.91 7.44 -1.63
N ALA A 14 6.44 7.96 -2.77
CA ALA A 14 7.27 8.15 -3.95
C ALA A 14 8.37 9.21 -3.79
N GLU A 15 8.14 10.26 -3.00
CA GLU A 15 9.18 11.25 -2.67
C GLU A 15 10.36 10.63 -1.93
N ALA A 16 10.14 9.55 -1.18
CA ALA A 16 11.19 8.81 -0.48
C ALA A 16 12.00 7.86 -1.39
N GLY A 17 11.66 7.77 -2.68
CA GLY A 17 12.32 6.85 -3.63
C GLY A 17 11.81 5.42 -3.53
N TRP A 18 12.40 4.53 -4.34
CA TRP A 18 12.13 3.09 -4.38
C TRP A 18 12.91 2.32 -3.32
N ASP A 19 12.68 1.01 -3.25
CA ASP A 19 13.37 0.07 -2.36
C ASP A 19 13.00 0.29 -0.88
N GLN A 20 11.73 0.67 -0.64
CA GLN A 20 11.18 0.96 0.68
C GLN A 20 10.47 -0.28 1.27
N PRO A 21 10.52 -0.48 2.60
CA PRO A 21 9.74 -1.52 3.25
C PRO A 21 8.24 -1.23 3.11
N PRO A 22 7.37 -2.25 3.30
CA PRO A 22 5.93 -2.03 3.29
C PRO A 22 5.52 -1.05 4.41
N GLN A 23 4.72 -0.04 4.05
CA GLN A 23 4.26 1.01 4.96
C GLN A 23 2.74 0.96 5.10
N LEU A 24 2.27 1.07 6.34
CA LEU A 24 0.86 1.00 6.68
C LEU A 24 0.40 2.35 7.26
N PHE A 25 -0.80 2.77 6.91
CA PHE A 25 -1.41 4.02 7.37
C PHE A 25 -2.83 3.75 7.85
N ALA A 26 -3.13 4.16 9.08
CA ALA A 26 -4.49 4.17 9.59
C ALA A 26 -5.20 5.45 9.13
N LEU A 27 -6.43 5.34 8.64
CA LEU A 27 -7.24 6.46 8.22
C LEU A 27 -8.20 6.86 9.35
N VAL A 28 -7.99 8.04 9.90
CA VAL A 28 -8.85 8.62 10.94
C VAL A 28 -9.62 9.81 10.41
N GLN A 29 -10.77 10.12 10.99
CA GLN A 29 -11.52 11.32 10.59
C GLN A 29 -10.73 12.57 10.96
N THR A 30 -10.48 13.44 9.98
CA THR A 30 -9.67 14.66 10.18
C THR A 30 -10.25 15.55 11.28
N GLU A 31 -11.59 15.65 11.40
CA GLU A 31 -12.25 16.44 12.44
C GLU A 31 -12.03 15.86 13.85
N GLU A 32 -12.07 14.53 14.00
CA GLU A 32 -11.83 13.87 15.28
C GLU A 32 -10.38 14.01 15.70
N LEU A 33 -9.44 13.85 14.76
CA LEU A 33 -8.02 14.09 14.99
C LEU A 33 -7.75 15.54 15.44
N LEU A 34 -8.38 16.53 14.78
CA LEU A 34 -8.29 17.93 15.17
C LEU A 34 -8.78 18.20 16.60
N ARG A 35 -9.83 17.47 17.03
CA ARG A 35 -10.43 17.61 18.35
C ARG A 35 -9.60 16.92 19.43
N ALA A 36 -9.05 15.74 19.13
CA ALA A 36 -8.26 14.94 20.06
C ALA A 36 -6.83 15.49 20.20
N GLU A 37 -6.19 15.89 19.10
CA GLU A 37 -4.77 16.25 19.00
C GLU A 37 -4.56 17.62 18.31
N PRO A 38 -5.03 18.73 18.92
CA PRO A 38 -5.01 20.05 18.28
C PRO A 38 -3.60 20.60 18.03
N GLN A 39 -2.58 20.18 18.79
CA GLN A 39 -1.20 20.57 18.54
C GLN A 39 -0.63 19.87 17.31
N LEU A 40 -0.87 18.56 17.16
CA LEU A 40 -0.42 17.78 16.00
C LEU A 40 -1.02 18.36 14.71
N ALA A 41 -2.31 18.67 14.74
CA ALA A 41 -2.99 19.28 13.60
C ALA A 41 -2.39 20.64 13.17
N GLN A 42 -1.99 21.48 14.13
CA GLN A 42 -1.32 22.75 13.82
C GLN A 42 0.03 22.52 13.14
N THR A 43 0.80 21.53 13.60
CA THR A 43 2.08 21.16 12.97
C THR A 43 1.89 20.61 11.56
N MET A 44 0.83 19.81 11.33
CA MET A 44 0.51 19.25 10.02
C MET A 44 -0.24 20.24 9.11
N GLY A 45 -0.63 21.42 9.61
CA GLY A 45 -1.40 22.40 8.85
C GLY A 45 -2.80 21.92 8.46
N LEU A 46 -3.37 20.98 9.22
CA LEU A 46 -4.69 20.41 8.93
C LEU A 46 -5.77 21.46 9.21
N VAL A 47 -6.66 21.64 8.24
CA VAL A 47 -7.83 22.51 8.38
C VAL A 47 -9.07 21.65 8.15
N ALA A 48 -10.05 21.75 9.06
CA ALA A 48 -11.36 21.14 8.86
C ALA A 48 -12.02 21.78 7.63
N GLY A 49 -12.00 21.07 6.51
CA GLY A 49 -12.69 21.46 5.29
C GLY A 49 -13.97 20.65 5.10
N ASP A 50 -13.81 19.36 4.84
CA ASP A 50 -14.88 18.40 4.55
C ASP A 50 -15.03 17.41 5.72
N PRO A 51 -16.24 17.19 6.27
CA PRO A 51 -16.49 16.16 7.29
C PRO A 51 -16.11 14.74 6.87
N SER A 52 -16.03 14.45 5.58
CA SER A 52 -15.58 13.17 5.02
C SER A 52 -14.07 13.08 4.78
N SER A 53 -13.31 14.12 5.17
CA SER A 53 -11.86 14.13 5.08
C SER A 53 -11.25 13.10 6.04
N LEU A 54 -10.29 12.34 5.51
CA LEU A 54 -9.54 11.34 6.25
C LEU A 54 -8.08 11.77 6.30
N THR A 55 -7.45 11.65 7.46
CA THR A 55 -6.02 11.87 7.63
C THR A 55 -5.32 10.51 7.70
N PRO A 56 -4.34 10.22 6.83
CA PRO A 56 -3.52 9.03 6.93
C PRO A 56 -2.46 9.20 8.03
N ILE A 57 -2.48 8.32 9.03
CA ILE A 57 -1.51 8.29 10.12
C ILE A 57 -0.58 7.11 9.89
N ALA A 58 0.70 7.37 9.67
CA ALA A 58 1.72 6.33 9.50
C ALA A 58 1.77 5.42 10.74
N GLN A 59 1.77 4.12 10.51
CA GLN A 59 1.90 3.09 11.53
C GLN A 59 3.35 2.58 11.59
N GLU A 60 3.62 1.69 12.54
CA GLU A 60 4.91 1.01 12.59
C GLU A 60 5.16 0.26 11.27
N PRO A 61 6.40 0.32 10.72
CA PRO A 61 6.75 -0.42 9.51
C PRO A 61 6.51 -1.92 9.70
N LEU A 62 6.04 -2.56 8.63
CA LEU A 62 5.95 -4.01 8.58
C LEU A 62 7.37 -4.60 8.55
N GLY A 63 7.57 -5.73 9.24
CA GLY A 63 8.85 -6.44 9.25
C GLY A 63 9.06 -7.28 7.99
N ASP A 64 10.16 -8.05 7.98
CA ASP A 64 10.58 -8.87 6.82
C ASP A 64 9.77 -10.18 6.63
N GLY A 65 8.68 -10.36 7.38
CA GLY A 65 7.83 -11.55 7.32
C GLY A 65 6.82 -11.53 6.15
N PRO A 66 6.13 -12.66 5.89
CA PRO A 66 5.06 -12.72 4.91
C PRO A 66 3.98 -11.67 5.20
N LEU A 67 3.70 -10.82 4.21
CA LEU A 67 2.77 -9.69 4.36
C LEU A 67 1.38 -10.13 4.80
N ASP A 68 0.88 -11.22 4.24
CA ASP A 68 -0.41 -11.83 4.58
C ASP A 68 -0.48 -12.25 6.05
N ALA A 69 0.57 -12.88 6.58
CA ALA A 69 0.64 -13.28 7.98
C ALA A 69 0.71 -12.07 8.91
N GLN A 70 1.43 -11.02 8.52
CA GLN A 70 1.50 -9.78 9.30
C GLN A 70 0.15 -9.08 9.36
N LEU A 71 -0.51 -8.89 8.21
CA LEU A 71 -1.85 -8.28 8.14
C LEU A 71 -2.88 -9.10 8.92
N ALA A 72 -2.85 -10.44 8.84
CA ALA A 72 -3.77 -11.31 9.57
C ALA A 72 -3.64 -11.21 11.10
N SER A 73 -2.51 -10.71 11.61
CA SER A 73 -2.30 -10.49 13.05
C SER A 73 -2.74 -9.10 13.55
N MET A 74 -3.11 -8.21 12.63
CA MET A 74 -3.47 -6.83 12.94
C MET A 74 -4.98 -6.69 13.16
N VAL A 75 -5.34 -5.88 14.15
CA VAL A 75 -6.72 -5.48 14.44
C VAL A 75 -6.71 -3.99 14.73
N PHE A 76 -7.50 -3.22 13.98
CA PHE A 76 -7.66 -1.79 14.21
C PHE A 76 -8.92 -1.49 15.03
N GLY A 77 -8.85 -0.50 15.91
CA GLY A 77 -9.98 -0.02 16.70
C GLY A 77 -11.06 0.69 15.87
N GLU A 78 -12.21 0.95 16.48
CA GLU A 78 -13.38 1.58 15.83
C GLU A 78 -13.07 3.01 15.31
N GLU A 79 -12.09 3.69 15.90
CA GLU A 79 -11.63 5.01 15.50
C GLU A 79 -10.93 5.03 14.12
N VAL A 80 -10.46 3.87 13.66
CA VAL A 80 -9.82 3.71 12.35
C VAL A 80 -10.88 3.37 11.32
N LEU A 81 -11.20 4.35 10.47
CA LEU A 81 -12.24 4.26 9.45
C LEU A 81 -11.77 3.51 8.20
N GLY A 82 -10.45 3.35 8.04
CA GLY A 82 -9.85 2.67 6.90
C GLY A 82 -8.36 2.45 7.08
N VAL A 83 -7.76 1.71 6.15
CA VAL A 83 -6.32 1.40 6.15
C VAL A 83 -5.79 1.61 4.75
N VAL A 84 -4.58 2.16 4.64
CA VAL A 84 -3.81 2.23 3.39
C VAL A 84 -2.51 1.49 3.57
N LEU A 85 -2.19 0.59 2.63
CA LEU A 85 -0.91 -0.09 2.54
C LEU A 85 -0.19 0.39 1.28
N ALA A 86 1.08 0.77 1.42
CA ALA A 86 2.02 0.95 0.33
C ALA A 86 3.06 -0.18 0.38
N HIS A 87 3.21 -0.93 -0.71
CA HIS A 87 4.15 -2.04 -0.81
C HIS A 87 4.72 -2.17 -2.22
N GLU A 88 5.99 -2.52 -2.32
CA GLU A 88 6.69 -2.73 -3.59
C GLU A 88 6.81 -4.22 -3.88
N VAL A 89 6.41 -4.61 -5.08
CA VAL A 89 6.45 -6.00 -5.55
C VAL A 89 7.20 -6.10 -6.87
N LEU A 90 7.91 -7.21 -7.03
CA LEU A 90 8.50 -7.60 -8.30
C LEU A 90 7.48 -8.40 -9.10
N VAL A 91 7.24 -7.99 -10.34
CA VAL A 91 6.35 -8.65 -11.29
C VAL A 91 7.17 -9.15 -12.47
N LEU A 92 6.93 -10.40 -12.86
CA LEU A 92 7.51 -10.98 -14.06
C LEU A 92 6.48 -10.98 -15.20
N PRO A 93 6.94 -10.88 -16.46
CA PRO A 93 6.09 -11.21 -17.60
C PRO A 93 5.60 -12.67 -17.50
N PRO A 94 4.37 -12.98 -17.96
CA PRO A 94 3.83 -14.34 -17.86
C PRO A 94 4.72 -15.43 -18.47
N ALA A 95 5.48 -15.12 -19.53
CA ALA A 95 6.41 -16.06 -20.15
C ALA A 95 7.60 -16.41 -19.22
N ALA A 96 8.13 -15.42 -18.49
CA ALA A 96 9.21 -15.62 -17.53
C ALA A 96 8.72 -16.37 -16.28
N GLU A 97 7.52 -16.03 -15.80
CA GLU A 97 6.87 -16.75 -14.69
C GLU A 97 6.65 -18.23 -15.03
N ALA A 98 6.14 -18.53 -16.23
CA ALA A 98 5.98 -19.91 -16.70
C ALA A 98 7.31 -20.67 -16.79
N ALA A 99 8.36 -20.02 -17.31
CA ALA A 99 9.69 -20.63 -17.40
C ALA A 99 10.29 -20.94 -16.03
N LEU A 100 10.11 -20.06 -15.02
CA LEU A 100 10.53 -20.33 -13.65
C LEU A 100 9.72 -21.45 -13.00
N ALA A 101 8.42 -21.55 -13.29
CA ALA A 101 7.57 -22.62 -12.77
C ALA A 101 7.93 -24.01 -13.32
N GLU A 102 8.57 -24.08 -14.49
CA GLU A 102 9.08 -25.34 -15.08
C GLU A 102 10.44 -25.79 -14.49
N VAL A 103 11.08 -24.97 -13.65
CA VAL A 103 12.34 -25.34 -12.99
C VAL A 103 12.07 -26.36 -11.88
N GLU A 104 12.42 -27.62 -12.14
CA GLU A 104 12.27 -28.72 -11.18
C GLU A 104 13.47 -28.88 -10.23
N ASP A 105 14.54 -28.09 -10.40
CA ASP A 105 15.75 -28.19 -9.58
C ASP A 105 15.52 -27.53 -8.20
N PRO A 106 15.48 -28.30 -7.09
CA PRO A 106 15.26 -27.76 -5.75
C PRO A 106 16.43 -26.91 -5.24
N ALA A 107 17.58 -26.92 -5.92
CA ALA A 107 18.70 -26.03 -5.60
C ALA A 107 18.49 -24.60 -6.12
N VAL A 108 17.51 -24.38 -7.02
CA VAL A 108 17.19 -23.05 -7.53
C VAL A 108 16.21 -22.36 -6.58
N ASP A 109 16.64 -21.24 -6.01
CA ASP A 109 15.74 -20.33 -5.31
C ASP A 109 14.95 -19.52 -6.35
N ILE A 110 13.65 -19.80 -6.47
CA ILE A 110 12.75 -19.13 -7.43
C ILE A 110 12.64 -17.63 -7.15
N LEU A 111 12.70 -17.22 -5.87
CA LEU A 111 12.63 -15.81 -5.50
C LEU A 111 13.90 -15.07 -5.94
N GLU A 112 15.06 -15.68 -5.73
CA GLU A 112 16.35 -15.14 -6.20
C GLU A 112 16.40 -15.08 -7.73
N ALA A 113 15.92 -16.13 -8.41
CA ALA A 113 15.85 -16.19 -9.87
C ALA A 113 14.92 -15.11 -10.45
N ALA A 114 13.76 -14.87 -9.82
CA ALA A 114 12.84 -13.80 -10.19
C ALA A 114 13.49 -12.41 -9.98
N ALA A 115 14.17 -12.21 -8.85
CA ALA A 115 14.92 -10.99 -8.54
C ALA A 115 16.04 -10.70 -9.54
N ALA A 116 16.69 -11.74 -10.06
CA ALA A 116 17.74 -11.61 -11.06
C ALA A 116 17.22 -11.46 -12.50
N HIS A 117 15.92 -11.69 -12.76
CA HIS A 117 15.40 -11.75 -14.12
C HIS A 117 15.51 -10.39 -14.84
N PRO A 118 15.98 -10.34 -16.10
CA PRO A 118 16.18 -9.08 -16.82
C PRO A 118 14.88 -8.36 -17.17
N GLU A 119 13.79 -9.10 -17.40
CA GLU A 119 12.48 -8.52 -17.72
C GLU A 119 11.61 -8.26 -16.49
N ARG A 120 12.16 -8.38 -15.28
CA ARG A 120 11.42 -8.05 -14.06
C ARG A 120 10.98 -6.59 -14.09
N ARG A 121 9.81 -6.31 -13.53
CA ARG A 121 9.33 -4.95 -13.32
C ARG A 121 9.01 -4.77 -11.85
N GLU A 122 9.43 -3.65 -11.30
CA GLU A 122 9.07 -3.28 -9.94
C GLU A 122 7.82 -2.41 -9.99
N VAL A 123 6.87 -2.76 -9.13
CA VAL A 123 5.58 -2.09 -9.04
C VAL A 123 5.36 -1.70 -7.60
N ARG A 124 5.18 -0.41 -7.34
CA ARG A 124 4.65 0.05 -6.07
C ARG A 124 3.13 0.03 -6.14
N MET A 125 2.52 -0.67 -5.20
CA MET A 125 1.08 -0.74 -5.05
C MET A 125 0.69 0.00 -3.78
N VAL A 126 -0.25 0.94 -3.91
CA VAL A 126 -0.87 1.60 -2.78
C VAL A 126 -2.35 1.26 -2.79
N VAL A 127 -2.80 0.54 -1.76
CA VAL A 127 -4.15 0.01 -1.65
C VAL A 127 -4.79 0.57 -0.40
N GLY A 128 -5.91 1.28 -0.55
CA GLY A 128 -6.71 1.78 0.55
C GLY A 128 -8.06 1.10 0.61
N VAL A 129 -8.52 0.83 1.83
CA VAL A 129 -9.85 0.29 2.13
C VAL A 129 -10.51 1.07 3.26
N THR A 130 -11.84 1.06 3.32
CA THR A 130 -12.61 1.61 4.45
C THR A 130 -13.58 0.58 5.02
N ARG A 131 -13.96 0.74 6.29
CA ARG A 131 -14.96 -0.12 6.97
C ARG A 131 -16.30 -0.20 6.22
N GLY A 132 -16.65 0.86 5.48
CA GLY A 132 -17.84 0.88 4.61
C GLY A 132 -17.71 0.04 3.32
N GLY A 133 -16.65 -0.76 3.16
CA GLY A 133 -16.40 -1.59 1.98
C GLY A 133 -15.87 -0.83 0.77
N GLY A 134 -15.46 0.44 0.94
CA GLY A 134 -14.83 1.21 -0.12
C GLY A 134 -13.40 0.74 -0.36
N SER A 135 -12.96 0.72 -1.62
CA SER A 135 -11.56 0.43 -1.99
C SER A 135 -11.05 1.40 -3.05
N ALA A 136 -9.76 1.67 -3.01
CA ALA A 136 -9.04 2.39 -4.06
C ALA A 136 -7.62 1.86 -4.16
N CYS A 137 -7.10 1.73 -5.38
CA CYS A 137 -5.71 1.34 -5.59
C CYS A 137 -5.04 2.27 -6.61
N VAL A 138 -3.78 2.59 -6.32
CA VAL A 138 -2.86 3.27 -7.23
C VAL A 138 -1.65 2.34 -7.40
N LEU A 139 -1.28 2.07 -8.64
CA LEU A 139 -0.05 1.38 -9.00
C LEU A 139 0.91 2.39 -9.63
N ARG A 140 2.18 2.28 -9.28
CA ARG A 140 3.28 2.94 -9.98
C ARG A 140 4.22 1.87 -10.50
N LEU A 141 4.53 1.89 -11.79
CA LEU A 141 5.49 1.01 -12.41
C LEU A 141 6.83 1.75 -12.52
N ARG A 142 7.91 1.14 -12.01
CA ARG A 142 9.26 1.72 -12.05
C ARG A 142 9.75 1.82 -13.51
N GLY A 143 10.09 3.03 -13.93
CA GLY A 143 10.80 3.30 -15.19
C GLY A 143 12.32 3.21 -15.03
N GLU A 144 13.07 3.48 -16.11
CA GLU A 144 14.54 3.60 -16.00
C GLU A 144 14.94 4.90 -15.29
N THR A 145 14.11 5.93 -15.41
CA THR A 145 14.22 7.19 -14.67
C THR A 145 12.90 7.54 -13.98
N PRO A 146 12.91 8.35 -12.91
CA PRO A 146 11.69 8.73 -12.19
C PRO A 146 10.62 9.40 -13.08
N GLU A 147 11.02 10.10 -14.14
CA GLU A 147 10.11 10.75 -15.09
C GLU A 147 9.38 9.76 -16.01
N GLN A 148 9.88 8.53 -16.10
CA GLN A 148 9.29 7.44 -16.88
C GLN A 148 8.37 6.54 -16.05
N ASP A 149 8.25 6.80 -14.74
CA ASP A 149 7.33 6.03 -13.89
C ASP A 149 5.89 6.18 -14.39
N GLU A 150 5.21 5.05 -14.61
CA GLU A 150 3.83 5.04 -15.08
C GLU A 150 2.88 4.84 -13.90
N ARG A 151 1.85 5.68 -13.80
CA ARG A 151 0.85 5.62 -12.73
C ARG A 151 -0.50 5.15 -13.26
N VAL A 152 -1.03 4.10 -12.65
CA VAL A 152 -2.34 3.52 -12.96
C VAL A 152 -3.22 3.60 -11.71
N THR A 153 -4.52 3.87 -11.88
CA THR A 153 -5.47 3.95 -10.75
C THR A 153 -6.70 3.13 -11.07
N GLY A 154 -7.19 2.38 -10.10
CA GLY A 154 -8.36 1.52 -10.26
C GLY A 154 -8.73 0.83 -8.95
N LYS A 155 -10.00 0.50 -8.77
CA LYS A 155 -10.49 -0.14 -7.53
C LYS A 155 -10.25 -1.66 -7.49
N ASP A 156 -10.06 -2.29 -8.66
CA ASP A 156 -9.99 -3.75 -8.81
C ASP A 156 -8.57 -4.25 -9.13
N LEU A 157 -7.55 -3.41 -8.92
CA LEU A 157 -6.16 -3.72 -9.32
C LEU A 157 -5.46 -4.71 -8.38
N ALA A 158 -5.92 -4.82 -7.13
CA ALA A 158 -5.30 -5.67 -6.11
C ALA A 158 -6.35 -6.36 -5.21
N PRO A 159 -7.22 -7.22 -5.78
CA PRO A 159 -8.38 -7.76 -5.05
C PRO A 159 -8.00 -8.57 -3.79
N ASN A 160 -6.89 -9.31 -3.84
CA ASN A 160 -6.41 -10.09 -2.70
C ASN A 160 -5.93 -9.18 -1.55
N LEU A 161 -5.22 -8.10 -1.86
CA LEU A 161 -4.81 -7.13 -0.84
C LEU A 161 -5.99 -6.34 -0.28
N VAL A 162 -6.96 -5.97 -1.12
CA VAL A 162 -8.20 -5.34 -0.64
C VAL A 162 -8.88 -6.25 0.38
N THR A 163 -8.98 -7.55 0.09
CA THR A 163 -9.57 -8.52 1.02
C THR A 163 -8.78 -8.63 2.32
N ALA A 164 -7.45 -8.77 2.22
CA ALA A 164 -6.58 -8.86 3.40
C ALA A 164 -6.64 -7.62 4.29
N LEU A 165 -6.67 -6.41 3.71
CA LEU A 165 -6.78 -5.17 4.46
C LEU A 165 -8.16 -4.99 5.09
N LEU A 166 -9.23 -5.38 4.40
CA LEU A 166 -10.57 -5.35 4.98
C LEU A 166 -10.67 -6.23 6.23
N ALA A 167 -10.02 -7.40 6.24
CA ALA A 167 -9.97 -8.28 7.40
C ALA A 167 -9.32 -7.62 8.63
N THR A 168 -8.37 -6.68 8.45
CA THR A 168 -7.77 -5.93 9.59
C THR A 168 -8.73 -4.94 10.25
N LEU A 169 -9.85 -4.67 9.58
CA LEU A 169 -10.93 -3.77 10.01
C LEU A 169 -12.19 -4.53 10.44
N GLU A 170 -12.15 -5.86 10.47
CA GLU A 170 -13.20 -6.69 11.04
C GLU A 170 -12.99 -6.80 12.56
N ASP A 171 -14.09 -6.81 13.31
CA ASP A 171 -14.09 -6.79 14.79
C ASP A 171 -13.70 -8.13 15.43
#